data_AF-O15659-F1
#
_entry.id   AF-O15659-F1
#
_cell.length_a   1.000
_cell.length_b   1.000
_cell.length_c   1.000
_cell.angle_alpha   90.00
_cell.angle_beta   90.00
_cell.angle_gamma   90.00
#
_symmetry.space_group_name_H-M   'P 1'
#
loop_
_entity.id
_entity.type
_entity.pdbx_description
1 polymer ?
#
loop_
_entity_poly.entity_id
_entity_poly.type
_entity_poly.pdbx_seq_one_letter_code
_entity_poly.pdbx_strand_id
1 'polypeptide(L)'
;FFWVWVHDMLKDSIYWRKKLKKFLENEKKKCGKEKYNKQCDCFQKWVKQKKEEEWTPIKTHFYKQKNLGEDAGFINFSPYYVLEEHLKLQFLKKDSEDSAEDSQSRDDYAEEMKHLKKILKLENENTLAVVNAGTEENTTIDKLLQH
;
A
#
# COMPACT_ATOMS: atom_id res chain seq x y z
N PHE A 1 6.75 -14.16 -4.14
CA PHE A 1 5.84 -13.41 -5.03
C PHE A 1 5.23 -12.21 -4.32
N PHE A 2 4.35 -12.39 -3.32
CA PHE A 2 3.65 -11.29 -2.64
C PHE A 2 4.56 -10.14 -2.16
N TRP A 3 5.60 -10.43 -1.38
CA TRP A 3 6.50 -9.40 -0.86
C TRP A 3 7.32 -8.67 -1.93
N VAL A 4 7.66 -9.35 -3.03
CA VAL A 4 8.31 -8.72 -4.19
C VAL A 4 7.35 -7.73 -4.85
N TRP A 5 6.08 -8.12 -5.02
CA TRP A 5 5.04 -7.23 -5.54
C TRP A 5 4.83 -6.00 -4.64
N VAL A 6 4.74 -6.19 -3.32
CA VAL A 6 4.60 -5.08 -2.37
C VAL A 6 5.81 -4.15 -2.44
N HIS A 7 7.04 -4.70 -2.46
CA HIS A 7 8.25 -3.90 -2.61
C HIS A 7 8.25 -3.06 -3.90
N ASP A 8 7.95 -3.67 -5.04
CA ASP A 8 7.98 -2.99 -6.34
C ASP A 8 6.86 -1.95 -6.47
N MET A 9 5.65 -2.25 -5.96
CA MET A 9 4.55 -1.30 -5.91
C MET A 9 4.92 -0.05 -5.08
N LEU A 10 5.52 -0.25 -3.91
CA LEU A 10 5.95 0.86 -3.06
C LEU A 10 7.02 1.69 -3.76
N LYS A 11 8.02 1.04 -4.37
CA LYS A 11 9.09 1.69 -5.13
C LYS A 11 8.56 2.51 -6.32
N ASP A 12 7.60 1.98 -7.06
CA ASP A 12 6.94 2.67 -8.16
C ASP A 12 6.12 3.87 -7.68
N SER A 13 5.47 3.76 -6.51
CA SER A 13 4.74 4.88 -5.89
C SER A 13 5.66 6.07 -5.62
N ILE A 14 6.88 5.81 -5.14
CA ILE A 14 7.92 6.84 -4.93
C ILE A 14 8.29 7.54 -6.24
N TYR A 15 8.53 6.73 -7.28
CA TYR A 15 8.89 7.22 -8.60
C TYR A 15 7.79 8.15 -9.14
N TRP A 16 6.53 7.74 -9.02
CA TRP A 16 5.38 8.55 -9.43
C TRP A 16 5.25 9.84 -8.63
N ARG A 17 5.36 9.78 -7.30
CA ARG A 17 5.34 10.99 -6.45
C ARG A 17 6.38 11.99 -6.89
N LYS A 18 7.62 11.55 -7.12
CA LYS A 18 8.70 12.43 -7.60
C LYS A 18 8.44 13.01 -8.98
N LYS A 19 7.96 12.19 -9.90
CA LYS A 19 7.69 12.59 -11.27
C LYS A 19 6.56 13.61 -11.32
N LEU A 20 5.46 13.35 -10.60
CA LEU A 20 4.32 14.26 -10.51
C LEU A 20 4.68 15.54 -9.76
N LYS A 21 5.42 15.48 -8.65
CA LYS A 21 5.89 16.67 -7.93
C LYS A 21 6.70 17.60 -8.84
N LYS A 22 7.72 17.07 -9.52
CA LYS A 22 8.51 17.84 -10.51
C LYS A 22 7.66 18.39 -11.65
N PHE A 23 6.65 17.64 -12.08
CA PHE A 23 5.75 18.07 -13.14
C PHE A 23 4.84 19.24 -12.71
N LEU A 24 4.29 19.16 -11.51
CA LEU A 24 3.41 20.18 -10.92
C LEU A 24 4.18 21.45 -10.53
N GLU A 25 5.45 21.34 -10.14
CA GLU A 25 6.31 22.48 -9.78
C GLU A 25 6.80 23.27 -11.01
N ASN A 26 7.02 22.62 -12.16
CA ASN A 26 7.74 23.22 -13.28
C ASN A 26 6.93 24.15 -14.20
N GLU A 27 5.62 24.29 -14.01
CA GLU A 27 4.76 25.25 -14.70
C GLU A 27 3.40 25.16 -14.00
N LYS A 28 2.46 26.09 -14.21
CA LYS A 28 1.06 26.00 -13.71
C LYS A 28 0.24 24.84 -14.36
N LYS A 29 0.89 23.68 -14.53
CA LYS A 29 0.45 22.39 -15.04
C LYS A 29 -0.37 21.74 -13.94
N LYS A 30 -1.69 21.84 -14.06
CA LYS A 30 -2.61 21.06 -13.26
C LYS A 30 -3.05 19.88 -14.10
N CYS A 31 -3.13 18.69 -13.48
CA CYS A 31 -3.91 17.60 -14.05
C CYS A 31 -5.32 18.11 -14.38
N GLY A 32 -5.84 17.79 -15.56
CA GLY A 32 -7.12 18.30 -16.07
C GLY A 32 -7.00 19.35 -17.18
N LYS A 33 -5.82 19.91 -17.44
CA LYS A 33 -5.57 20.72 -18.64
C LYS A 33 -5.10 19.81 -19.78
N GLU A 34 -5.79 19.80 -20.94
CA GLU A 34 -5.51 18.91 -22.09
C GLU A 34 -4.02 18.77 -22.42
N LYS A 35 -3.27 19.87 -22.45
CA LYS A 35 -1.83 19.88 -22.78
C LYS A 35 -0.95 19.10 -21.78
N TYR A 36 -1.44 18.85 -20.58
CA TYR A 36 -0.70 18.34 -19.43
C TYR A 36 -1.31 17.04 -18.86
N ASN A 37 -2.36 16.51 -19.48
CA ASN A 37 -3.06 15.32 -19.00
C ASN A 37 -2.24 14.03 -19.14
N LYS A 38 -1.39 13.90 -20.15
CA LYS A 38 -0.71 12.63 -20.46
C LYS A 38 0.04 12.01 -19.27
N GLN A 39 0.72 12.81 -18.43
CA GLN A 39 1.45 12.27 -17.27
C GLN A 39 0.50 11.83 -16.14
N CYS A 40 -0.57 12.61 -15.90
CA CYS A 40 -1.58 12.28 -14.90
C CYS A 40 -2.42 11.08 -15.34
N ASP A 41 -2.79 11.00 -16.63
CA ASP A 41 -3.50 9.87 -17.22
C ASP A 41 -2.67 8.59 -17.13
N CYS A 42 -1.35 8.68 -17.36
CA CYS A 42 -0.45 7.53 -17.18
C CYS A 42 -0.40 7.08 -15.71
N PHE A 43 -0.36 8.01 -14.75
CA PHE A 43 -0.42 7.66 -13.33
C PHE A 43 -1.76 7.01 -12.97
N GLN A 44 -2.88 7.59 -13.40
CA GLN A 44 -4.21 7.00 -13.17
C GLN A 44 -4.33 5.60 -13.76
N LYS A 45 -3.80 5.38 -14.97
CA LYS A 45 -3.74 4.04 -15.57
C LYS A 45 -2.89 3.08 -14.75
N TRP A 46 -1.74 3.53 -14.25
CA TRP A 46 -0.89 2.71 -13.38
C TRP A 46 -1.61 2.35 -12.08
N VAL A 47 -2.28 3.31 -11.41
CA VAL A 47 -3.07 3.04 -10.20
C VAL A 47 -4.19 2.04 -10.49
N LYS A 48 -4.92 2.23 -11.59
CA LYS A 48 -5.99 1.32 -12.02
C LYS A 48 -5.46 -0.10 -12.24
N GLN A 49 -4.35 -0.24 -12.97
CA GLN A 49 -3.70 -1.52 -13.22
C GLN A 49 -3.29 -2.19 -11.91
N LYS A 50 -2.61 -1.46 -11.00
CA LYS A 50 -2.21 -2.00 -9.70
C LYS A 50 -3.40 -2.45 -8.85
N LYS A 51 -4.50 -1.69 -8.84
CA LYS A 51 -5.69 -2.00 -8.03
C LYS A 51 -6.52 -3.15 -8.61
N GLU A 52 -6.91 -3.04 -9.87
CA GLU A 52 -7.88 -3.92 -10.50
C GLU A 52 -7.24 -5.20 -11.04
N GLU A 53 -6.09 -5.09 -11.70
CA GLU A 53 -5.48 -6.21 -12.42
C GLU A 53 -4.49 -6.99 -11.57
N GLU A 54 -3.84 -6.36 -10.59
CA GLU A 54 -2.80 -7.00 -9.78
C GLU A 54 -3.24 -7.26 -8.33
N TRP A 55 -3.67 -6.22 -7.60
CA TRP A 55 -3.99 -6.33 -6.17
C TRP A 55 -5.26 -7.14 -5.92
N THR A 56 -6.30 -6.94 -6.73
CA THR A 56 -7.57 -7.68 -6.57
C THR A 56 -7.36 -9.20 -6.69
N PRO A 57 -6.66 -9.72 -7.72
CA PRO A 57 -6.32 -11.15 -7.77
C PRO A 57 -5.45 -11.64 -6.61
N ILE A 58 -4.51 -10.83 -6.14
CA ILE A 58 -3.70 -11.16 -4.95
C ILE A 58 -4.62 -11.35 -3.74
N LYS A 59 -5.52 -10.41 -3.47
CA LYS A 59 -6.52 -10.51 -2.40
C LYS A 59 -7.38 -11.77 -2.53
N THR A 60 -7.91 -12.05 -3.73
CA THR A 60 -8.69 -13.26 -3.98
C THR A 60 -7.89 -14.53 -3.73
N HIS A 61 -6.59 -14.55 -4.06
CA HIS A 61 -5.73 -15.69 -3.78
C HIS A 61 -5.55 -15.92 -2.27
N PHE A 62 -5.35 -14.86 -1.48
CA PHE A 62 -5.31 -14.96 -0.01
C PHE A 62 -6.64 -15.44 0.57
N TYR A 63 -7.77 -14.97 0.05
CA TYR A 63 -9.11 -15.41 0.48
C TYR A 63 -9.35 -16.91 0.27
N LYS A 64 -8.85 -17.47 -0.83
CA LYS A 64 -9.01 -18.91 -1.15
C LYS A 64 -8.19 -19.85 -0.26
N GLN A 65 -7.35 -19.32 0.64
CA GLN A 65 -6.53 -20.15 1.53
C GLN A 65 -7.41 -20.73 2.65
N LYS A 66 -7.85 -21.98 2.47
CA LYS A 66 -8.74 -22.70 3.39
C LYS A 66 -8.18 -22.85 4.81
N ASN A 67 -6.86 -22.83 4.95
CA ASN A 67 -6.16 -22.99 6.22
C ASN A 67 -6.17 -21.71 7.10
N LEU A 68 -6.76 -20.62 6.62
CA LEU A 68 -6.84 -19.33 7.31
C LEU A 68 -8.29 -18.94 7.66
N GLY A 69 -9.25 -19.86 7.57
CA GLY A 69 -10.68 -19.63 7.83
C GLY A 69 -11.29 -20.70 8.75
N GLU A 70 -12.53 -21.15 8.47
CA GLU A 70 -13.29 -22.08 9.32
C GLU A 70 -12.53 -23.38 9.68
N ASP A 71 -11.62 -23.83 8.82
CA ASP A 71 -10.80 -25.02 9.02
C ASP A 71 -9.55 -24.80 9.91
N ALA A 72 -9.29 -23.56 10.38
CA ALA A 72 -8.10 -23.18 11.15
C ALA A 72 -8.19 -23.44 12.67
N GLY A 73 -9.27 -24.05 13.15
CA GLY A 73 -9.49 -24.35 14.58
C GLY A 73 -10.16 -23.22 15.37
N PHE A 74 -9.90 -23.15 16.69
CA PHE A 74 -10.65 -22.37 17.70
C PHE A 74 -10.78 -20.85 17.46
N ILE A 75 -10.09 -20.27 16.47
CA ILE A 75 -10.18 -18.84 16.14
C ILE A 75 -10.35 -18.67 14.63
N ASN A 76 -11.56 -18.32 14.19
CA ASN A 76 -11.87 -18.04 12.80
C ASN A 76 -11.57 -16.57 12.46
N PHE A 77 -10.33 -16.27 12.10
CA PHE A 77 -10.00 -14.96 11.54
C PHE A 77 -10.34 -14.95 10.04
N SER A 78 -10.87 -13.84 9.54
CA SER A 78 -11.01 -13.67 8.08
C SER A 78 -9.63 -13.67 7.42
N PRO A 79 -9.41 -14.33 6.27
CA PRO A 79 -8.15 -14.25 5.54
C PRO A 79 -7.70 -12.81 5.22
N TYR A 80 -8.66 -11.89 5.04
CA TYR A 80 -8.38 -10.46 4.86
C TYR A 80 -7.86 -9.79 6.13
N TYR A 81 -8.35 -10.20 7.30
CA TYR A 81 -7.85 -9.73 8.58
C TYR A 81 -6.41 -10.22 8.81
N VAL A 82 -6.13 -11.49 8.51
CA VAL A 82 -4.77 -12.04 8.61
C VAL A 82 -3.81 -11.31 7.67
N LEU A 83 -4.22 -11.04 6.43
CA LEU A 83 -3.43 -10.28 5.46
C LEU A 83 -3.12 -8.86 5.97
N GLU A 84 -4.13 -8.17 6.51
CA GLU A 84 -4.00 -6.82 7.02
C GLU A 84 -3.08 -6.77 8.26
N GLU A 85 -3.27 -7.67 9.21
CA GLU A 85 -2.40 -7.76 10.38
C GLU A 85 -0.97 -8.15 9.97
N HIS A 86 -0.79 -9.00 8.96
CA HIS A 86 0.54 -9.33 8.45
C HIS A 86 1.24 -8.11 7.83
N LEU A 87 0.51 -7.30 7.05
CA LEU A 87 1.03 -6.03 6.51
C LEU A 87 1.41 -5.07 7.64
N LYS A 88 0.50 -4.83 8.60
CA LYS A 88 0.76 -3.98 9.76
C LYS A 88 1.97 -4.43 10.55
N LEU A 89 2.06 -5.72 10.86
CA LEU A 89 3.20 -6.29 11.58
C LEU A 89 4.51 -6.01 10.85
N GLN A 90 4.57 -6.21 9.54
CA GLN A 90 5.82 -6.02 8.78
C GLN A 90 6.23 -4.54 8.69
N PHE A 91 5.27 -3.63 8.54
CA PHE A 91 5.56 -2.19 8.46
C PHE A 91 5.71 -1.50 9.83
N LEU A 92 5.15 -2.06 10.91
CA LEU A 92 5.19 -1.49 12.27
C LEU A 92 6.21 -2.20 13.20
N LYS A 93 6.41 -3.53 13.12
CA LYS A 93 7.36 -4.26 14.00
C LYS A 93 8.82 -3.95 13.70
N LYS A 94 9.15 -3.40 12.53
CA LYS A 94 10.53 -3.00 12.18
C LYS A 94 11.13 -1.96 13.15
N ASP A 95 10.36 -1.49 14.14
CA ASP A 95 10.80 -0.57 15.19
C ASP A 95 11.07 -1.23 16.57
N SER A 96 10.79 -2.53 16.80
CA SER A 96 11.00 -3.18 18.12
C SER A 96 12.27 -4.03 18.26
N GLU A 97 12.93 -4.35 17.16
CA GLU A 97 14.27 -4.97 17.14
C GLU A 97 15.19 -4.03 16.38
N ASP A 98 16.21 -3.50 17.07
CA ASP A 98 17.19 -2.55 16.53
C ASP A 98 17.77 -2.99 15.16
N SER A 99 17.69 -2.10 14.18
CA SER A 99 18.70 -1.95 13.11
C SER A 99 18.64 -0.49 12.62
N ALA A 100 19.60 0.40 12.86
CA ALA A 100 21.05 0.21 12.88
C ALA A 100 21.48 -0.76 11.77
N GLU A 101 21.56 -0.19 10.57
CA GLU A 101 22.20 -0.74 9.36
C GLU A 101 21.51 -1.91 8.65
N ASP A 102 20.88 -1.59 7.52
CA ASP A 102 21.42 -2.13 6.27
C ASP A 102 21.25 -1.12 5.12
N SER A 103 22.42 -0.60 4.72
CA SER A 103 22.83 -0.12 3.40
C SER A 103 21.84 0.63 2.48
N GLN A 104 22.21 1.89 2.18
CA GLN A 104 22.14 2.47 0.83
C GLN A 104 20.84 2.23 0.02
N SER A 105 19.69 2.66 0.53
CA SER A 105 18.55 2.91 -0.36
C SER A 105 18.16 4.37 -0.27
N ARG A 106 18.54 5.14 -1.31
CA ARG A 106 18.09 6.50 -1.69
C ARG A 106 17.01 7.06 -0.77
N ASP A 107 17.27 8.21 -0.14
CA ASP A 107 16.45 8.98 0.81
C ASP A 107 14.92 8.76 0.69
N ASP A 108 14.45 8.70 -0.54
CA ASP A 108 13.09 8.47 -0.99
C ASP A 108 12.39 7.20 -0.45
N TYR A 109 13.07 6.04 -0.40
CA TYR A 109 12.45 4.80 0.10
C TYR A 109 12.17 4.87 1.60
N ALA A 110 13.09 5.51 2.34
CA ALA A 110 12.89 5.79 3.76
C ALA A 110 11.77 6.81 3.99
N GLU A 111 11.62 7.82 3.14
CA GLU A 111 10.53 8.80 3.23
C GLU A 111 9.15 8.17 3.00
N GLU A 112 9.03 7.29 2.01
CA GLU A 112 7.75 6.61 1.72
C GLU A 112 7.43 5.56 2.77
N MET A 113 8.43 4.85 3.29
CA MET A 113 8.27 4.01 4.48
C MET A 113 7.77 4.79 5.69
N LYS A 114 8.28 6.01 5.92
CA LYS A 114 7.77 6.91 6.97
C LYS A 114 6.34 7.35 6.70
N HIS A 115 6.00 7.67 5.45
CA HIS A 115 4.64 8.04 5.05
C HIS A 115 3.64 6.89 5.24
N LEU A 116 4.02 5.68 4.83
CA LEU A 116 3.28 4.43 5.05
C LEU A 116 3.02 4.20 6.54
N LYS A 117 4.07 4.29 7.36
CA LYS A 117 3.95 4.19 8.82
C LYS A 117 3.00 5.23 9.40
N LYS A 118 3.02 6.47 8.89
CA LYS A 118 2.12 7.53 9.34
C LYS A 118 0.66 7.20 9.01
N ILE A 119 0.39 6.72 7.80
CA ILE A 119 -0.95 6.27 7.38
C ILE A 119 -1.43 5.13 8.30
N LEU A 120 -0.59 4.12 8.52
CA LEU A 120 -0.89 2.98 9.40
C LEU A 120 -1.15 3.38 10.87
N LYS A 121 -0.37 4.32 11.42
CA LYS A 121 -0.56 4.81 12.80
C LYS A 121 -1.87 5.59 12.95
N LEU A 122 -2.19 6.46 11.99
CA LEU A 122 -3.45 7.22 11.97
C LEU A 122 -4.67 6.29 11.92
N GLU A 123 -4.55 5.14 11.28
CA GLU A 123 -5.62 4.14 11.23
C GLU A 123 -5.80 3.39 12.54
N ASN A 124 -4.70 3.07 13.23
CA ASN A 124 -4.76 2.40 14.52
C ASN A 124 -5.38 3.27 15.61
N GLU A 125 -5.24 4.60 15.49
CA GLU A 125 -5.83 5.60 16.38
C GLU A 125 -7.32 5.88 16.05
N ASN A 126 -7.79 5.58 14.84
CA ASN A 126 -9.16 5.81 14.41
C ASN A 126 -10.05 4.58 14.68
N THR A 127 -10.79 4.59 15.78
CA THR A 127 -11.61 3.47 16.27
C THR A 127 -12.66 2.93 15.28
N LEU A 128 -13.16 3.76 14.36
CA LEU A 128 -14.08 3.32 13.29
C LEU A 128 -13.36 2.51 12.18
N ALA A 129 -12.07 2.77 11.97
CA ALA A 129 -11.24 2.05 11.01
C ALA A 129 -10.84 0.66 11.52
N VAL A 130 -10.70 0.49 12.84
CA VAL A 130 -10.39 -0.81 13.48
C VAL A 130 -11.51 -1.84 13.26
N VAL A 131 -12.77 -1.41 13.26
CA VAL A 131 -13.93 -2.30 13.03
C VAL A 131 -14.04 -2.74 11.57
N ASN A 132 -13.53 -1.92 10.64
CA ASN A 132 -13.53 -2.20 9.19
C ASN A 132 -12.15 -2.60 8.65
N ALA A 133 -11.13 -2.78 9.48
CA ALA A 133 -9.78 -3.11 9.05
C ALA A 133 -9.72 -4.59 8.66
N GLY A 134 -9.23 -4.88 7.44
CA GLY A 134 -9.16 -6.25 6.95
C GLY A 134 -10.51 -6.78 6.44
N THR A 135 -11.38 -5.91 5.92
CA THR A 135 -12.46 -6.30 5.02
C THR A 135 -11.95 -6.34 3.57
N GLU A 136 -12.71 -6.97 2.67
CA GLU A 136 -12.33 -7.16 1.26
C GLU A 136 -11.90 -5.86 0.55
N GLU A 137 -12.51 -4.73 0.92
CA GLU A 137 -12.30 -3.44 0.28
C GLU A 137 -11.36 -2.49 1.03
N ASN A 138 -10.86 -2.89 2.21
CA ASN A 138 -10.26 -1.95 3.17
C ASN A 138 -8.95 -2.47 3.78
N THR A 139 -8.00 -2.84 2.91
CA THR A 139 -6.62 -3.13 3.33
C THR A 139 -5.74 -1.87 3.29
N THR A 140 -4.60 -1.92 3.98
CA THR A 140 -3.56 -0.88 3.90
C THR A 140 -3.19 -0.55 2.44
N ILE A 141 -3.06 -1.57 1.59
CA ILE A 141 -2.72 -1.40 0.18
C ILE A 141 -3.85 -0.73 -0.61
N ASP A 142 -5.11 -1.06 -0.32
CA ASP A 142 -6.27 -0.42 -0.97
C ASP A 142 -6.29 1.09 -0.71
N LYS A 143 -5.89 1.52 0.50
CA LYS A 143 -5.84 2.93 0.89
C LYS A 143 -4.69 3.67 0.21
N LEU A 144 -3.53 3.01 0.05
CA LEU A 144 -2.40 3.59 -0.68
C LEU A 144 -2.71 3.82 -2.15
N LEU A 145 -3.48 2.92 -2.76
CA LEU A 145 -3.92 3.05 -4.15
C LEU A 145 -5.08 4.06 -4.33
N GLN A 146 -5.65 4.57 -3.23
CA GLN A 146 -6.68 5.63 -3.23
C GLN A 146 -6.12 7.03 -2.94
N HIS A 147 -4.88 7.12 -2.46
CA HIS A 147 -4.22 8.37 -2.05
C HIS A 147 -3.52 9.07 -3.23
#